data_AF-A0A520KWT1-F1
#
_entry.id   AF-A0A520KWT1-F1
#
_cell.length_a   1.000
_cell.length_b   1.000
_cell.length_c   1.000
_cell.angle_alpha   90.00
_cell.angle_beta   90.00
_cell.angle_gamma   90.00
#
_symmetry.space_group_name_H-M   'P 1'
#
loop_
_entity.id
_entity.type
_entity.pdbx_description
1 polymer ?
#
loop_
_entity_poly.entity_id
_entity_poly.type
_entity_poly.pdbx_seq_one_letter_code
_entity_poly.pdbx_strand_id
1 'polypeptide(L)'
;MAKKVNNNQDEPLEKQLWKAADKLRKNIDAAEYKHVVLGLIFLKYISDAFEGLYEKLQKGEGEYAGSDPEDRDEYKAENVFFVPPEARWSYLQSKAKQPEIGKFVDNAMDAIEKENPSLKGVLPKVFARGNLDPTSLGGLIDLVGNIALGDVKARSADILGHVFEYFLGQFALAEGKKRGQFYTPRSVVELLVEILEPYNGRVFDPCCGSGGMFVHSEKFVANHQGKVNDISIYGQESNLTTWR
;
A
#
# COMPACT_ATOMS: atom_id res chain seq x y z
N MET A 1 46.47 18.25 4.56
CA MET A 1 45.08 18.68 4.27
C MET A 1 44.24 17.43 4.08
N ALA A 2 43.44 17.04 5.06
CA ALA A 2 42.55 15.88 4.95
C ALA A 2 41.38 16.24 4.04
N LYS A 3 41.19 15.46 2.96
CA LYS A 3 40.02 15.56 2.08
C LYS A 3 38.76 15.31 2.93
N LYS A 4 37.86 16.29 2.99
CA LYS A 4 36.48 16.08 3.46
C LYS A 4 35.83 15.04 2.57
N VAL A 5 35.53 13.87 3.12
CA VAL A 5 34.66 12.89 2.50
C VAL A 5 33.24 13.45 2.61
N ASN A 6 32.63 13.82 1.48
CA ASN A 6 31.22 14.17 1.43
C ASN A 6 30.40 12.88 1.62
N ASN A 7 29.97 12.62 2.85
CA ASN A 7 28.92 11.65 3.14
C ASN A 7 27.55 12.27 2.80
N ASN A 8 27.27 12.50 1.51
CA ASN A 8 25.88 12.61 1.07
C ASN A 8 25.35 11.18 0.93
N GLN A 9 24.97 10.57 2.06
CA GLN A 9 24.01 9.48 2.02
C GLN A 9 22.67 10.12 1.72
N ASP A 10 22.19 9.99 0.47
CA ASP A 10 20.84 10.39 0.12
C ASP A 10 19.87 9.75 1.11
N GLU A 11 18.99 10.56 1.68
CA GLU A 11 18.05 10.12 2.69
C GLU A 11 17.15 9.00 2.12
N PRO A 12 16.84 7.92 2.86
CA PRO A 12 15.99 6.84 2.37
C PRO A 12 14.67 7.34 1.76
N LEU A 13 14.21 6.70 0.69
CA LEU A 13 13.03 7.12 -0.10
C LEU A 13 11.80 7.32 0.80
N GLU A 14 11.54 6.38 1.71
CA GLU A 14 10.41 6.40 2.63
C GLU A 14 10.43 7.63 3.55
N LYS A 15 11.61 8.09 3.96
CA LYS A 15 11.77 9.32 4.75
C LYS A 15 11.54 10.57 3.90
N GLN A 16 12.01 10.57 2.66
CA GLN A 16 11.77 11.68 1.73
C GLN A 16 10.27 11.83 1.42
N LEU A 17 9.61 10.70 1.12
CA LEU A 17 8.17 10.63 0.89
C LEU A 17 7.39 11.08 2.13
N TRP A 18 7.78 10.62 3.31
CA TRP A 18 7.14 11.05 4.56
C TRP A 18 7.24 12.56 4.77
N LYS A 19 8.44 13.14 4.61
CA LYS A 19 8.63 14.60 4.74
C LYS A 19 7.80 15.38 3.72
N ALA A 20 7.68 14.88 2.49
CA ALA A 20 6.87 15.52 1.46
C ALA A 20 5.37 15.41 1.78
N ALA A 21 4.91 14.23 2.21
CA ALA A 21 3.52 14.01 2.60
C ALA A 21 3.16 14.82 3.86
N ASP A 22 4.02 14.90 4.85
CA ASP A 22 3.76 15.66 6.09
C ASP A 22 3.63 17.17 5.82
N LYS A 23 4.37 17.71 4.85
CA LYS A 23 4.18 19.11 4.39
C LYS A 23 2.79 19.35 3.78
N LEU A 24 2.22 18.35 3.11
CA LEU A 24 0.91 18.46 2.45
C LEU A 24 -0.26 18.31 3.42
N ARG A 25 -0.01 17.77 4.62
CA ARG A 25 -0.99 17.55 5.69
C ARG A 25 -1.67 18.83 6.19
N LYS A 26 -0.96 19.96 6.16
CA LYS A 26 -1.43 21.27 6.67
C LYS A 26 -1.99 21.14 8.10
N ASN A 27 -3.30 21.36 8.28
CA ASN A 27 -3.97 21.43 9.59
C ASN A 27 -4.72 20.14 9.97
N ILE A 28 -4.55 19.05 9.22
CA ILE A 28 -5.27 17.79 9.46
C ILE A 28 -4.60 17.03 10.60
N ASP A 29 -5.37 16.34 11.45
CA ASP A 29 -4.81 15.49 12.50
C ASP A 29 -4.16 14.21 11.94
N ALA A 30 -3.21 13.60 12.67
CA ALA A 30 -2.44 12.46 12.21
C ALA A 30 -3.35 11.25 12.00
N ALA A 31 -4.32 11.08 12.90
CA ALA A 31 -5.27 9.99 12.85
C ALA A 31 -6.23 10.09 11.67
N GLU A 32 -6.51 11.30 11.17
CA GLU A 32 -7.31 11.49 9.96
C GLU A 32 -6.45 11.39 8.70
N TYR A 33 -5.27 12.04 8.72
CA TYR A 33 -4.38 12.11 7.57
C TYR A 33 -3.82 10.74 7.16
N LYS A 34 -3.63 9.82 8.11
CA LYS A 34 -3.15 8.47 7.81
C LYS A 34 -4.04 7.76 6.79
N HIS A 35 -5.35 7.93 6.87
CA HIS A 35 -6.30 7.25 5.99
C HIS A 35 -6.22 7.78 4.56
N VAL A 36 -5.93 9.08 4.42
CA VAL A 36 -5.72 9.71 3.11
C VAL A 36 -4.46 9.15 2.47
N VAL A 37 -3.34 9.18 3.19
CA VAL A 37 -2.04 8.80 2.63
C VAL A 37 -1.94 7.30 2.38
N LEU A 38 -2.29 6.46 3.36
CA LEU A 38 -2.25 5.00 3.22
C LEU A 38 -3.23 4.52 2.14
N GLY A 39 -4.41 5.15 2.05
CA GLY A 39 -5.38 4.86 0.98
C GLY A 39 -4.82 5.13 -0.41
N LEU A 40 -4.11 6.24 -0.61
CA LEU A 40 -3.49 6.57 -1.89
C LEU A 40 -2.31 5.66 -2.23
N ILE A 41 -1.50 5.27 -1.25
CA ILE A 41 -0.41 4.29 -1.46
C ILE A 41 -1.00 2.95 -1.90
N PHE A 42 -2.06 2.49 -1.24
CA PHE A 42 -2.76 1.25 -1.63
C PHE A 42 -3.36 1.36 -3.03
N LEU A 43 -4.02 2.47 -3.35
CA LEU A 43 -4.57 2.72 -4.69
C LEU A 43 -3.50 2.71 -5.78
N LYS A 44 -2.32 3.28 -5.50
CA LYS A 44 -1.17 3.23 -6.41
C LYS A 44 -0.71 1.79 -6.62
N TYR A 45 -0.53 1.04 -5.53
CA TYR A 45 -0.13 -0.36 -5.58
C TYR A 45 -1.05 -1.21 -6.47
N ILE A 46 -2.36 -1.15 -6.24
CA ILE A 46 -3.31 -1.95 -7.04
C ILE A 46 -3.37 -1.47 -8.49
N SER A 47 -3.24 -0.16 -8.73
CA SER A 47 -3.21 0.39 -10.09
C SER A 47 -1.98 -0.10 -10.86
N ASP A 48 -0.82 -0.15 -10.22
CA ASP A 48 0.42 -0.60 -10.86
C ASP A 48 0.44 -2.11 -11.10
N ALA A 49 -0.11 -2.88 -10.17
CA ALA A 49 -0.29 -4.33 -10.36
C ALA A 49 -1.23 -4.60 -11.55
N PHE A 50 -2.36 -3.87 -11.60
CA PHE A 50 -3.33 -3.95 -12.69
C PHE A 50 -2.71 -3.56 -14.04
N GLU A 51 -2.12 -2.37 -14.15
CA GLU A 51 -1.48 -1.90 -15.39
C GLU A 51 -0.37 -2.87 -15.80
N GLY A 52 0.32 -3.42 -14.81
CA GLY A 52 1.39 -4.37 -15.01
C GLY A 52 0.93 -5.66 -15.69
N LEU A 53 -0.26 -6.16 -15.36
CA LEU A 53 -0.87 -7.32 -15.99
C LEU A 53 -1.59 -6.93 -17.29
N TYR A 54 -2.27 -5.78 -17.32
CA TYR A 54 -2.93 -5.24 -18.50
C TYR A 54 -1.97 -5.18 -19.70
N GLU A 55 -0.76 -4.66 -19.52
CA GLU A 55 0.27 -4.60 -20.58
C GLU A 55 0.69 -5.99 -21.08
N LYS A 56 0.68 -7.02 -20.21
CA LYS A 56 1.03 -8.39 -20.61
C LYS A 56 -0.11 -9.03 -21.41
N LEU A 57 -1.35 -8.89 -20.92
CA LEU A 57 -2.55 -9.36 -21.60
C LEU A 57 -2.68 -8.69 -22.97
N GLN A 58 -2.44 -7.38 -23.04
CA GLN A 58 -2.52 -6.61 -24.28
C GLN A 58 -1.48 -7.02 -25.32
N LYS A 59 -0.27 -7.39 -24.88
CA LYS A 59 0.76 -7.94 -25.78
C LYS A 59 0.34 -9.30 -26.36
N GLY A 60 -0.42 -10.09 -25.60
CA GLY A 60 -1.00 -11.34 -26.08
C GLY A 60 0.03 -12.39 -26.47
N GLU A 61 1.19 -12.39 -25.80
CA GLU A 61 2.30 -13.31 -26.10
C GLU A 61 2.32 -14.49 -25.10
N GLY A 62 2.65 -15.69 -25.58
CA GLY A 62 2.78 -16.88 -24.75
C GLY A 62 1.46 -17.34 -24.14
N GLU A 63 1.42 -17.47 -22.81
CA GLU A 63 0.24 -17.91 -22.06
C GLU A 63 -0.93 -16.93 -22.12
N TYR A 64 -0.69 -15.67 -22.52
CA TYR A 64 -1.72 -14.63 -22.65
C TYR A 64 -2.28 -14.49 -24.08
N ALA A 65 -1.98 -15.43 -24.98
CA ALA A 65 -2.45 -15.37 -26.36
C ALA A 65 -3.98 -15.52 -26.43
N GLY A 66 -4.66 -14.48 -26.90
CA GLY A 66 -6.12 -14.43 -26.99
C GLY A 66 -6.83 -13.98 -25.72
N SER A 67 -6.08 -13.55 -24.70
CA SER A 67 -6.62 -12.93 -23.50
C SER A 67 -7.32 -11.61 -23.79
N ASP A 68 -8.31 -11.26 -22.98
CA ASP A 68 -8.98 -9.96 -22.99
C ASP A 68 -8.47 -9.12 -21.80
N PRO A 69 -7.73 -8.02 -22.04
CA PRO A 69 -7.25 -7.12 -20.99
C PRO A 69 -8.35 -6.45 -20.16
N GLU A 70 -9.62 -6.55 -20.55
CA GLU A 70 -10.75 -6.04 -19.78
C GLU A 70 -11.61 -7.16 -19.16
N ASP A 71 -11.20 -8.43 -19.29
CA ASP A 71 -11.81 -9.56 -18.59
C ASP A 71 -11.26 -9.67 -17.16
N ARG A 72 -12.18 -9.73 -16.20
CA ARG A 72 -11.89 -9.78 -14.75
C ARG A 72 -11.25 -11.10 -14.34
N ASP A 73 -11.58 -12.19 -15.02
CA ASP A 73 -11.10 -13.52 -14.63
C ASP A 73 -9.59 -13.68 -14.84
N GLU A 74 -9.02 -12.97 -15.83
CA GLU A 74 -7.57 -12.89 -16.08
C GLU A 74 -6.81 -12.29 -14.89
N TYR A 75 -7.37 -11.26 -14.25
CA TYR A 75 -6.77 -10.63 -13.07
C TYR A 75 -6.91 -11.50 -11.82
N LYS A 76 -8.07 -12.14 -11.66
CA LYS A 76 -8.35 -13.00 -10.52
C LYS A 76 -7.42 -14.22 -10.47
N ALA A 77 -7.07 -14.79 -11.62
CA ALA A 77 -6.14 -15.91 -11.72
C ALA A 77 -4.74 -15.58 -11.17
N GLU A 78 -4.31 -14.32 -11.34
CA GLU A 78 -3.00 -13.82 -10.91
C GLU A 78 -3.03 -13.13 -9.52
N ASN A 79 -4.15 -13.21 -8.80
CA ASN A 79 -4.38 -12.48 -7.53
C ASN A 79 -4.20 -10.96 -7.66
N VAL A 80 -4.55 -10.39 -8.82
CA VAL A 80 -4.54 -8.95 -9.08
C VAL A 80 -5.97 -8.42 -8.99
N PHE A 81 -6.16 -7.27 -8.34
CA PHE A 81 -7.45 -6.61 -8.31
C PHE A 81 -7.76 -5.96 -9.65
N PHE A 82 -9.00 -6.10 -10.12
CA PHE A 82 -9.44 -5.40 -11.32
C PHE A 82 -9.62 -3.91 -11.01
N VAL A 83 -9.03 -3.03 -11.82
CA VAL A 83 -9.09 -1.58 -11.63
C VAL A 83 -9.82 -0.94 -12.82
N PRO A 84 -11.05 -0.45 -12.62
CA PRO A 84 -11.83 0.14 -13.71
C PRO A 84 -11.18 1.44 -14.22
N PRO A 85 -11.44 1.86 -15.47
CA PRO A 85 -10.77 3.00 -16.10
C PRO A 85 -10.80 4.30 -15.28
N GLU A 86 -11.92 4.59 -14.62
CA GLU A 86 -12.11 5.77 -13.76
C GLU A 86 -11.35 5.70 -12.43
N ALA A 87 -10.80 4.54 -12.08
CA ALA A 87 -10.03 4.32 -10.86
C ALA A 87 -8.53 4.10 -11.12
N ARG A 88 -8.11 4.01 -12.38
CA ARG A 88 -6.68 3.87 -12.75
C ARG A 88 -5.91 5.11 -12.31
N TRP A 89 -4.68 4.90 -11.82
CA TRP A 89 -3.85 5.99 -11.31
C TRP A 89 -3.64 7.13 -12.33
N SER A 90 -3.40 6.78 -13.60
CA SER A 90 -3.22 7.75 -14.69
C SER A 90 -4.44 8.66 -14.87
N TYR A 91 -5.65 8.11 -14.72
CA TYR A 91 -6.88 8.89 -14.74
C TYR A 91 -6.93 9.88 -13.58
N LEU A 92 -6.69 9.43 -12.35
CA LEU A 92 -6.71 10.29 -11.17
C LEU A 92 -5.64 11.38 -11.22
N GLN A 93 -4.44 11.04 -11.69
CA GLN A 93 -3.36 11.99 -11.89
C GLN A 93 -3.72 13.07 -12.92
N SER A 94 -4.41 12.71 -14.01
CA SER A 94 -4.92 13.68 -14.99
C SER A 94 -5.95 14.66 -14.39
N LYS A 95 -6.61 14.26 -13.30
CA LYS A 95 -7.61 15.06 -12.57
C LYS A 95 -7.03 15.75 -11.32
N ALA A 96 -5.76 15.52 -10.96
CA ALA A 96 -5.17 15.95 -9.69
C ALA A 96 -5.28 17.46 -9.43
N LYS A 97 -5.33 18.28 -10.49
CA LYS A 97 -5.44 19.75 -10.40
C LYS A 97 -6.87 20.27 -10.34
N GLN A 98 -7.87 19.39 -10.41
CA GLN A 98 -9.29 19.77 -10.41
C GLN A 98 -9.80 19.95 -8.97
N PRO A 99 -10.70 20.92 -8.72
CA PRO A 99 -11.23 21.14 -7.37
C PRO A 99 -12.06 19.95 -6.86
N GLU A 100 -12.61 19.14 -7.76
CA GLU A 100 -13.37 17.93 -7.43
C GLU A 100 -12.52 16.67 -7.24
N ILE A 101 -11.18 16.77 -7.18
CA ILE A 101 -10.29 15.60 -7.05
C ILE A 101 -10.68 14.66 -5.91
N GLY A 102 -11.12 15.19 -4.77
CA GLY A 102 -11.61 14.38 -3.65
C GLY A 102 -12.78 13.46 -4.05
N LYS A 103 -13.71 13.95 -4.87
CA LYS A 103 -14.85 13.14 -5.37
C LYS A 103 -14.39 12.09 -6.37
N PHE A 104 -13.43 12.41 -7.23
CA PHE A 104 -12.89 11.42 -8.17
C PHE A 104 -12.21 10.27 -7.45
N VAL A 105 -11.44 10.55 -6.39
CA VAL A 105 -10.81 9.50 -5.58
C VAL A 105 -11.86 8.68 -4.82
N ASP A 106 -12.84 9.31 -4.16
CA ASP A 106 -13.90 8.57 -3.46
C ASP A 106 -14.68 7.65 -4.43
N ASN A 107 -15.03 8.16 -5.62
CA ASN A 107 -15.70 7.37 -6.66
C ASN A 107 -14.83 6.22 -7.18
N ALA A 108 -13.52 6.43 -7.32
CA ALA A 108 -12.58 5.39 -7.72
C ALA A 108 -12.52 4.26 -6.69
N MET A 109 -12.45 4.60 -5.39
CA MET A 109 -12.50 3.62 -4.31
C MET A 109 -13.81 2.82 -4.33
N ASP A 110 -14.96 3.50 -4.51
CA ASP A 110 -16.25 2.83 -4.67
C ASP A 110 -16.31 1.89 -5.89
N ALA A 111 -15.73 2.30 -7.03
CA ALA A 111 -15.70 1.49 -8.23
C ALA A 111 -14.85 0.22 -8.03
N ILE A 112 -13.67 0.36 -7.41
CA ILE A 112 -12.81 -0.78 -7.08
C ILE A 112 -13.52 -1.77 -6.14
N GLU A 113 -14.19 -1.30 -5.10
CA GLU A 113 -14.91 -2.19 -4.17
C GLU A 113 -16.06 -2.95 -4.85
N LYS A 114 -16.72 -2.35 -5.85
CA LYS A 114 -17.80 -3.02 -6.61
C LYS A 114 -17.26 -4.15 -7.47
N GLU A 115 -16.10 -3.93 -8.10
CA GLU A 115 -15.46 -4.91 -8.97
C GLU A 115 -14.74 -6.02 -8.17
N ASN A 116 -14.35 -5.74 -6.92
CA ASN A 116 -13.54 -6.64 -6.10
C ASN A 116 -14.25 -6.95 -4.76
N PRO A 117 -15.04 -8.03 -4.66
CA PRO A 117 -15.82 -8.34 -3.46
C PRO A 117 -15.02 -8.45 -2.15
N SER A 118 -13.75 -8.86 -2.23
CA SER A 118 -12.85 -8.96 -1.07
C SER A 118 -12.45 -7.61 -0.48
N LEU A 119 -12.56 -6.51 -1.24
CA LEU A 119 -12.24 -5.16 -0.79
C LEU A 119 -13.45 -4.40 -0.24
N LYS A 120 -14.64 -5.01 -0.20
CA LYS A 120 -15.88 -4.34 0.20
C LYS A 120 -15.78 -3.74 1.61
N GLY A 121 -15.87 -2.40 1.69
CA GLY A 121 -15.80 -1.65 2.94
C GLY A 121 -14.40 -1.53 3.55
N VAL A 122 -13.36 -1.86 2.79
CA VAL A 122 -11.94 -1.73 3.20
C VAL A 122 -11.40 -0.36 2.81
N LEU A 123 -11.73 0.13 1.61
CA LEU A 123 -11.11 1.34 1.06
C LEU A 123 -11.65 2.62 1.73
N PRO A 124 -10.76 3.58 2.08
CA PRO A 124 -11.19 4.84 2.67
C PRO A 124 -11.92 5.71 1.65
N LYS A 125 -13.02 6.34 2.08
CA LYS A 125 -13.85 7.24 1.25
C LYS A 125 -13.98 8.60 1.94
N VAL A 126 -12.82 9.20 2.18
CA VAL A 126 -12.65 10.38 3.03
C VAL A 126 -12.07 11.57 2.27
N PHE A 127 -11.92 11.46 0.96
CA PHE A 127 -11.15 12.39 0.13
C PHE A 127 -11.96 13.63 -0.27
N ALA A 128 -13.29 13.53 -0.39
CA ALA A 128 -14.16 14.68 -0.66
C ALA A 128 -14.57 15.47 0.60
N ARG A 129 -13.98 15.19 1.77
CA ARG A 129 -14.28 15.92 3.01
C ARG A 129 -13.74 17.35 2.95
N GLY A 130 -14.52 18.31 3.46
CA GLY A 130 -14.18 19.74 3.37
C GLY A 130 -12.94 20.19 4.17
N ASN A 131 -12.38 19.33 5.01
CA ASN A 131 -11.13 19.60 5.74
C ASN A 131 -9.88 19.22 4.93
N LEU A 132 -10.02 18.53 3.79
CA LEU A 132 -8.92 18.20 2.89
C LEU A 132 -8.87 19.22 1.75
N ASP A 133 -7.78 19.99 1.71
CA ASP A 133 -7.56 20.96 0.64
C ASP A 133 -7.29 20.24 -0.71
N PRO A 134 -8.06 20.53 -1.77
CA PRO A 134 -7.90 19.87 -3.08
C PRO A 134 -6.49 20.02 -3.66
N THR A 135 -5.82 21.15 -3.43
CA THR A 135 -4.46 21.39 -3.92
C THR A 135 -3.45 20.48 -3.21
N SER A 136 -3.56 20.33 -1.89
CA SER A 136 -2.77 19.37 -1.11
C SER A 136 -3.01 17.94 -1.58
N LEU A 137 -4.27 17.55 -1.81
CA LEU A 137 -4.61 16.21 -2.30
C LEU A 137 -4.02 15.94 -3.70
N GLY A 138 -4.14 16.89 -4.63
CA GLY A 138 -3.51 16.80 -5.95
C GLY A 138 -1.99 16.64 -5.86
N GLY A 139 -1.35 17.45 -5.01
CA GLY A 139 0.09 17.32 -4.76
C GLY A 139 0.50 15.98 -4.14
N LEU A 140 -0.37 15.37 -3.33
CA LEU A 140 -0.12 14.05 -2.74
C LEU A 140 -0.25 12.94 -3.79
N ILE A 141 -1.21 13.05 -4.71
CA ILE A 141 -1.32 12.15 -5.86
C ILE A 141 -0.08 12.26 -6.75
N ASP A 142 0.39 13.47 -7.04
CA ASP A 142 1.63 13.62 -7.82
C ASP A 142 2.85 13.06 -7.08
N LEU A 143 2.95 13.27 -5.76
CA LEU A 143 4.01 12.73 -4.93
C LEU A 143 4.04 11.19 -4.97
N VAL A 144 2.89 10.54 -4.75
CA VAL A 144 2.77 9.08 -4.78
C VAL A 144 2.95 8.54 -6.20
N GLY A 145 2.54 9.28 -7.23
CA GLY A 145 2.75 8.93 -8.63
C GLY A 145 4.22 8.90 -9.02
N ASN A 146 5.04 9.78 -8.41
CA ASN A 146 6.48 9.86 -8.63
C ASN A 146 7.29 8.84 -7.85
N ILE A 147 6.66 7.94 -7.09
CA ILE A 147 7.33 6.75 -6.55
C ILE A 147 7.64 5.88 -7.77
N ALA A 148 8.76 6.20 -8.42
CA ALA A 148 9.21 5.60 -9.66
C ALA A 148 9.58 4.15 -9.37
N LEU A 149 8.63 3.30 -9.69
CA LEU A 149 8.79 1.87 -9.85
C LEU A 149 9.64 1.65 -11.10
N GLY A 150 10.96 1.67 -10.96
CA GLY A 150 11.85 1.23 -12.03
C GLY A 150 11.47 -0.18 -12.52
N ASP A 151 11.81 -0.50 -13.77
CA ASP A 151 11.37 -1.59 -14.68
C ASP A 151 11.20 -3.05 -14.16
N VAL A 152 11.21 -3.30 -12.85
CA VAL A 152 10.98 -4.61 -12.25
C VAL A 152 9.77 -4.52 -11.33
N LYS A 153 8.59 -4.85 -11.84
CA LYS A 153 7.28 -4.84 -11.14
C LYS A 153 7.28 -5.55 -9.77
N ALA A 154 8.11 -6.59 -9.60
CA ALA A 154 8.29 -7.26 -8.30
C ALA A 154 9.00 -6.38 -7.26
N ARG A 155 9.98 -5.58 -7.70
CA ARG A 155 10.68 -4.57 -6.88
C ARG A 155 9.74 -3.45 -6.46
N SER A 156 8.73 -3.19 -7.28
CA SER A 156 7.76 -2.12 -7.10
C SER A 156 6.76 -2.39 -5.99
N ALA A 157 6.20 -3.61 -5.97
CA ALA A 157 5.34 -4.09 -4.89
C ALA A 157 6.07 -4.04 -3.54
N ASP A 158 7.32 -4.49 -3.51
CA ASP A 158 8.16 -4.48 -2.30
C ASP A 158 8.46 -3.04 -1.81
N ILE A 159 8.77 -2.11 -2.72
CA ILE A 159 8.99 -0.70 -2.37
C ILE A 159 7.72 -0.09 -1.77
N LEU A 160 6.55 -0.24 -2.41
CA LEU A 160 5.31 0.33 -1.91
C LEU A 160 4.89 -0.30 -0.58
N GLY A 161 5.08 -1.62 -0.40
CA GLY A 161 4.87 -2.30 0.87
C GLY A 161 5.76 -1.76 1.99
N HIS A 162 7.05 -1.56 1.72
CA HIS A 162 7.97 -0.98 2.70
C HIS A 162 7.62 0.48 3.03
N VAL A 163 7.23 1.29 2.04
CA VAL A 163 6.74 2.65 2.27
C VAL A 163 5.46 2.63 3.11
N PHE A 164 4.53 1.71 2.84
CA PHE A 164 3.30 1.56 3.60
C PHE A 164 3.58 1.22 5.08
N GLU A 165 4.42 0.22 5.34
CA GLU A 165 4.86 -0.15 6.70
C GLU A 165 5.54 1.02 7.42
N TYR A 166 6.43 1.74 6.73
CA TYR A 166 7.12 2.90 7.30
C TYR A 166 6.13 4.00 7.70
N PHE A 167 5.20 4.35 6.82
CA PHE A 167 4.19 5.38 7.08
C PHE A 167 3.29 4.98 8.25
N LEU A 168 2.88 3.71 8.32
CA LEU A 168 2.10 3.20 9.42
C LEU A 168 2.84 3.37 10.76
N GLY A 169 4.13 3.03 10.81
CA GLY A 169 4.97 3.26 11.99
C GLY A 169 5.10 4.74 12.36
N GLN A 170 5.30 5.62 11.38
CA GLN A 170 5.37 7.08 11.63
C GLN A 170 4.04 7.65 12.16
N PHE A 171 2.90 7.22 11.60
CA PHE A 171 1.59 7.63 12.11
C PHE A 171 1.33 7.11 13.53
N ALA A 172 1.74 5.88 13.84
CA ALA A 172 1.64 5.35 15.20
C ALA A 172 2.45 6.17 16.21
N LEU A 173 3.66 6.60 15.83
CA LEU A 173 4.49 7.49 16.65
C LEU A 173 3.86 8.88 16.80
N ALA A 174 3.31 9.45 15.73
CA ALA A 174 2.70 10.78 15.71
C ALA A 174 1.38 10.84 16.49
N GLU A 175 0.57 9.77 16.49
CA GLU A 175 -0.66 9.68 17.28
C GLU A 175 -0.41 9.59 18.80
N GLY A 176 0.83 9.34 19.23
CA GLY A 176 1.19 9.26 20.66
C GLY A 176 0.54 8.08 21.41
N LYS A 177 -0.17 7.19 20.71
CA LYS A 177 -0.80 6.00 21.29
C LYS A 177 0.24 4.93 21.55
N LYS A 178 0.92 5.01 22.70
CA LYS A 178 1.93 4.05 23.19
C LYS A 178 1.41 2.63 23.48
N ARG A 179 0.22 2.24 23.01
CA ARG A 179 -0.35 0.90 23.27
C ARG A 179 -0.06 -0.02 22.08
N GLY A 180 0.50 -1.20 22.35
CA GLY A 180 0.88 -2.21 21.34
C GLY A 180 -0.27 -2.83 20.52
N GLN A 181 -1.45 -2.22 20.51
CA GLN A 181 -2.60 -2.61 19.67
C GLN A 181 -2.52 -2.02 18.25
N PHE A 182 -1.68 -1.00 18.01
CA PHE A 182 -1.67 -0.28 16.73
C PHE A 182 -0.46 -0.61 15.85
N TYR A 183 0.72 -0.77 16.43
CA TYR A 183 1.95 -1.07 15.71
C TYR A 183 2.99 -1.70 16.63
N THR A 184 3.53 -2.85 16.23
CA THR A 184 4.66 -3.50 16.90
C THR A 184 5.94 -3.15 16.14
N PRO A 185 6.99 -2.62 16.81
CA PRO A 185 8.23 -2.28 16.12
C PRO A 185 8.82 -3.46 15.35
N ARG A 186 9.32 -3.19 14.14
CA ARG A 186 9.89 -4.19 13.22
C ARG A 186 10.89 -5.15 13.88
N SER A 187 11.80 -4.64 14.71
CA SER A 187 12.80 -5.48 15.40
C SER A 187 12.20 -6.51 16.35
N VAL A 188 11.05 -6.22 16.96
CA VAL A 188 10.34 -7.15 17.86
C VAL A 188 9.58 -8.18 17.04
N VAL A 189 8.95 -7.76 15.94
CA VAL A 189 8.25 -8.65 15.01
C VAL A 189 9.22 -9.65 14.38
N GLU A 190 10.34 -9.16 13.83
CA GLU A 190 11.39 -10.01 13.24
C GLU A 190 11.92 -11.01 14.26
N LEU A 191 12.27 -10.56 15.47
CA LEU A 191 12.75 -11.45 16.52
C LEU A 191 11.74 -12.57 16.84
N LEU A 192 10.46 -12.23 16.99
CA LEU A 192 9.43 -13.21 17.35
C LEU A 192 9.19 -14.22 16.21
N VAL A 193 9.15 -13.76 14.96
CA VAL A 193 8.99 -14.65 13.80
C VAL A 193 10.19 -15.58 13.64
N GLU A 194 11.41 -15.06 13.78
CA GLU A 194 12.65 -15.86 13.69
C GLU A 194 12.74 -16.90 14.81
N ILE A 195 12.19 -16.64 15.99
CA ILE A 195 12.11 -17.63 17.09
C ILE A 195 11.06 -18.72 16.79
N LEU A 196 9.94 -18.35 16.18
CA LEU A 196 8.82 -19.26 15.93
C LEU A 196 9.01 -20.16 14.71
N GLU A 197 9.83 -19.72 13.76
CA GLU A 197 10.17 -20.45 12.53
C GLU A 197 8.93 -21.00 11.78
N PRO A 198 7.99 -20.13 11.33
CA PRO A 198 6.71 -20.58 10.76
C PRO A 198 6.84 -21.12 9.33
N TYR A 199 7.51 -22.26 9.14
CA TYR A 199 7.74 -22.86 7.82
C TYR A 199 6.47 -23.41 7.16
N ASN A 200 5.51 -23.91 7.93
CA ASN A 200 4.26 -24.48 7.44
C ASN A 200 3.17 -24.46 8.52
N GLY A 201 1.92 -24.63 8.11
CA GLY A 201 0.78 -24.78 9.00
C GLY A 201 -0.04 -23.50 9.18
N ARG A 202 -0.58 -23.30 10.38
CA ARG A 202 -1.53 -22.20 10.66
C ARG A 202 -0.85 -21.15 11.52
N VAL A 203 -0.66 -19.96 10.97
CA VAL A 203 -0.17 -18.79 11.70
C VAL A 203 -1.40 -18.02 12.21
N PHE A 204 -1.51 -17.85 13.52
CA PHE A 204 -2.65 -17.20 14.14
C PHE A 204 -2.22 -16.08 15.10
N ASP A 205 -2.74 -14.88 14.88
CA ASP A 205 -2.60 -13.75 15.81
C ASP A 205 -4.01 -13.22 16.22
N PRO A 206 -4.43 -13.43 17.49
CA PRO A 206 -5.76 -13.03 17.95
C PRO A 206 -5.93 -11.52 18.16
N CYS A 207 -4.85 -10.74 18.09
CA CYS A 207 -4.83 -9.29 18.27
C CYS A 207 -3.86 -8.66 17.25
N CYS A 208 -4.09 -8.96 15.96
CA CYS A 208 -3.08 -8.78 14.92
C CYS A 208 -2.71 -7.32 14.63
N GLY A 209 -3.47 -6.35 15.15
CA GLY A 209 -3.28 -4.95 14.82
C GLY A 209 -3.29 -4.77 13.30
N SER A 210 -2.25 -4.10 12.78
CA SER A 210 -2.07 -3.89 11.35
C SER A 210 -1.53 -5.10 10.56
N GLY A 211 -1.44 -6.29 11.18
CA GLY A 211 -0.98 -7.51 10.50
C GLY A 211 0.52 -7.64 10.30
N GLY A 212 1.35 -6.84 10.99
CA GLY A 212 2.81 -6.85 10.81
C GLY A 212 3.45 -8.23 11.01
N MET A 213 2.94 -9.04 11.96
CA MET A 213 3.40 -10.42 12.18
C MET A 213 3.23 -11.32 10.95
N PHE A 214 2.15 -11.14 10.18
CA PHE A 214 1.87 -11.94 9.00
C PHE A 214 2.81 -11.61 7.86
N VAL A 215 3.05 -10.31 7.62
CA VAL A 215 4.00 -9.83 6.61
C VAL A 215 5.40 -10.40 6.88
N HIS A 216 5.83 -10.39 8.14
CA HIS A 216 7.14 -10.92 8.51
C HIS A 216 7.20 -12.45 8.47
N SER A 217 6.10 -13.15 8.75
CA SER A 217 6.02 -14.61 8.61
C SER A 217 6.21 -15.05 7.15
N GLU A 218 5.58 -14.34 6.20
CA GLU A 218 5.81 -14.56 4.77
C GLU A 218 7.26 -14.28 4.37
N LYS A 219 7.82 -13.14 4.80
CA LYS A 219 9.23 -12.78 4.56
C LYS A 219 10.19 -13.85 5.12
N PHE A 220 9.92 -14.38 6.31
CA PHE A 220 10.70 -15.46 6.90
C PHE A 220 10.71 -16.70 6.00
N VAL A 221 9.54 -17.17 5.57
CA VAL A 221 9.40 -18.35 4.71
C VAL A 221 10.16 -18.14 3.40
N ALA A 222 10.00 -16.98 2.76
CA ALA A 222 10.69 -16.65 1.53
C ALA A 222 12.23 -16.61 1.69
N ASN A 223 12.73 -15.97 2.75
CA ASN A 223 14.16 -15.87 3.03
C ASN A 223 14.82 -17.21 3.35
N HIS A 224 14.06 -18.16 3.88
CA HIS A 224 14.51 -19.51 4.24
C HIS A 224 14.15 -20.57 3.20
N GLN A 225 13.88 -20.17 1.94
CA GLN A 225 13.59 -21.07 0.81
C GLN A 225 12.38 -22.00 1.03
N GLY A 226 11.47 -21.62 1.93
CA GLY A 226 10.18 -22.29 2.11
C GLY A 226 9.17 -21.85 1.04
N LYS A 227 7.98 -22.44 1.09
CA LYS A 227 6.87 -22.07 0.20
C LYS A 227 5.83 -21.28 0.98
N VAL A 228 5.53 -20.06 0.55
CA VAL A 228 4.51 -19.21 1.19
C VAL A 228 3.14 -19.89 1.23
N ASN A 229 2.82 -20.71 0.22
CA ASN A 229 1.55 -21.45 0.17
C ASN A 229 1.45 -22.59 1.22
N ASP A 230 2.53 -22.91 1.92
CA ASP A 230 2.51 -23.92 2.99
C ASP A 230 2.03 -23.32 4.33
N ILE A 231 1.85 -21.99 4.42
CA ILE A 231 1.26 -21.31 5.59
C ILE A 231 -0.15 -20.78 5.29
N SER A 232 -1.02 -20.85 6.30
CA SER A 232 -2.35 -20.25 6.28
C SER A 232 -2.46 -19.22 7.40
N ILE A 233 -2.88 -18.01 7.06
CA ILE A 233 -2.92 -16.86 7.97
C ILE A 233 -4.33 -16.69 8.55
N TYR A 234 -4.43 -16.56 9.86
CA TYR A 234 -5.66 -16.27 10.59
C TYR A 234 -5.39 -15.11 11.55
N GLY A 235 -6.30 -14.13 11.59
CA GLY A 235 -6.14 -12.95 12.43
C GLY A 235 -7.46 -12.44 12.98
N GLN A 236 -7.40 -11.80 14.14
CA GLN A 236 -8.51 -11.04 14.69
C GLN A 236 -8.03 -9.67 15.15
N GLU A 237 -8.82 -8.64 14.86
CA GLU A 237 -8.62 -7.29 15.37
C GLU A 237 -9.97 -6.71 15.79
N SER A 238 -10.00 -6.12 16.97
CA SER A 238 -11.19 -5.52 17.58
C SER A 238 -11.54 -4.15 17.00
N ASN A 239 -10.53 -3.38 16.58
CA ASN A 239 -10.68 -2.05 16.03
C ASN A 239 -10.91 -2.13 14.52
N LEU A 240 -12.13 -1.80 14.08
CA LEU A 240 -12.50 -1.85 12.66
C LEU A 240 -11.57 -1.00 11.76
N THR A 241 -11.07 0.12 12.26
CA THR A 241 -10.18 1.00 11.50
C THR A 241 -8.78 0.43 11.36
N THR A 242 -8.31 -0.36 12.34
CA THR A 242 -7.03 -1.07 12.27
C THR A 242 -7.14 -2.37 11.46
N TRP A 243 -8.31 -3.01 11.49
CA TRP A 243 -8.60 -4.23 10.73
C TRP A 243 -8.66 -4.00 9.22
N ARG A 244 -9.10 -2.82 8.79
CA ARG A 244 -9.09 -2.37 7.39
C ARG A 244 -7.68 -1.99 6.96
#